data_AF-A0A2L2SY56-F1
#
_entry.id   AF-A0A2L2SY56-F1
#
_cell.length_a   1.000
_cell.length_b   1.000
_cell.length_c   1.000
_cell.angle_alpha   90.00
_cell.angle_beta   90.00
_cell.angle_gamma   90.00
#
_symmetry.space_group_name_H-M   'P 1'
#
loop_
_entity.id
_entity.type
_entity.pdbx_description
1 polymer ?
#
loop_
_entity_poly.entity_id
_entity_poly.type
_entity_poly.pdbx_seq_one_letter_code
_entity_poly.pdbx_strand_id
1 'polypeptide(L)'
;MAHRKQGRKIVIIGASGNVGRPTVKALLAQKVHSITVVQRLEATSKFPSEVIIQSGDLQDESLLAKAFQGQEVVVLMPPLPHMISIQESAVRAAAKVGIPYILPAEYGPDPFAHRLVEQNQLLQDKKKIRELISELGVAS
;
A
#
# COMPACT_ATOMS: atom_id res chain seq x y z
N MET A 1 31.70 8.81 -3.10
CA MET A 1 30.75 9.63 -3.88
C MET A 1 29.39 9.55 -3.19
N ALA A 2 28.71 10.67 -2.94
CA ALA A 2 27.38 10.63 -2.34
C ALA A 2 26.37 10.01 -3.31
N HIS A 3 25.67 8.96 -2.90
CA HIS A 3 24.59 8.38 -3.71
C HIS A 3 23.47 9.42 -3.90
N ARG A 4 23.16 9.76 -5.14
CA ARG A 4 22.01 10.62 -5.48
C ARG A 4 20.74 9.86 -5.11
N LYS A 5 19.87 10.48 -4.30
CA LYS A 5 18.55 9.92 -3.99
C LYS A 5 17.76 9.74 -5.29
N GLN A 6 17.29 8.52 -5.55
CA GLN A 6 16.44 8.21 -6.69
C GLN A 6 14.97 8.46 -6.32
N GLY A 7 14.29 9.27 -7.12
CA GLY A 7 12.85 9.50 -6.99
C GLY A 7 12.04 8.26 -7.36
N ARG A 8 10.84 8.14 -6.79
CA ARG A 8 9.89 7.05 -7.07
C ARG A 8 8.47 7.58 -7.16
N LYS A 9 7.65 6.96 -8.01
CA LYS A 9 6.19 7.15 -8.05
C LYS A 9 5.52 6.16 -7.11
N ILE A 10 5.01 6.66 -6.00
CA ILE A 10 4.50 5.85 -4.88
C ILE A 10 3.01 6.10 -4.73
N VAL A 11 2.22 5.03 -4.76
CA VAL A 11 0.79 5.08 -4.47
C VAL A 11 0.51 4.45 -3.10
N ILE A 12 -0.34 5.10 -2.31
CA ILE A 12 -0.58 4.75 -0.91
C ILE A 12 -2.08 4.62 -0.64
N ILE A 13 -2.48 3.46 -0.12
CA ILE A 13 -3.80 3.26 0.50
C ILE A 13 -3.64 3.38 2.01
N GLY A 14 -4.57 4.10 2.67
CA GLY A 14 -4.52 4.30 4.12
C GLY A 14 -3.57 5.42 4.57
N ALA A 15 -3.26 6.34 3.67
CA ALA A 15 -2.36 7.47 3.88
C ALA A 15 -2.78 8.42 5.03
N SER A 16 -4.06 8.45 5.40
CA SER A 16 -4.56 9.26 6.50
C SER A 16 -4.61 8.52 7.85
N GLY A 17 -4.19 7.25 7.91
CA GLY A 17 -4.16 6.47 9.14
C GLY A 17 -3.00 6.84 10.08
N ASN A 18 -2.92 6.14 11.21
CA ASN A 18 -1.89 6.36 12.23
C ASN A 18 -0.46 6.07 11.71
N VAL A 19 -0.32 5.09 10.81
CA VAL A 19 0.95 4.79 10.12
C VAL A 19 1.09 5.62 8.84
N GLY A 20 -0.02 5.86 8.13
CA GLY A 20 -0.02 6.58 6.86
C GLY A 20 0.45 8.04 6.96
N ARG A 21 -0.07 8.82 7.92
CA ARG A 21 0.28 10.24 8.06
C ARG A 21 1.78 10.49 8.24
N PRO A 22 2.48 9.85 9.20
CA PRO A 22 3.92 10.04 9.33
C PRO A 22 4.69 9.52 8.11
N THR A 23 4.21 8.45 7.45
CA THR A 23 4.83 7.90 6.24
C THR A 23 4.80 8.90 5.09
N VAL A 24 3.62 9.47 4.78
CA VAL A 24 3.47 10.50 3.74
C VAL A 24 4.37 11.70 4.05
N LYS A 25 4.35 12.19 5.29
CA LYS A 25 5.20 13.32 5.72
C LYS A 25 6.68 13.05 5.49
N ALA A 26 7.16 11.86 5.85
CA ALA A 26 8.56 11.48 5.70
C ALA A 26 8.98 11.33 4.23
N LEU A 27 8.11 10.77 3.39
CA LEU A 27 8.35 10.64 1.95
C LEU A 27 8.39 11.99 1.24
N LEU A 28 7.44 12.89 1.52
CA LEU A 28 7.42 14.25 0.96
C LEU A 28 8.66 15.05 1.37
N ALA A 29 9.13 14.89 2.62
CA ALA A 29 10.35 15.54 3.09
C ALA A 29 11.61 15.17 2.27
N GLN A 30 11.60 14.05 1.55
CA GLN A 30 12.71 13.68 0.66
C GLN A 30 12.76 14.52 -0.62
N LYS A 31 11.65 15.15 -1.02
CA LYS A 31 11.53 16.02 -2.22
C LYS A 31 11.97 15.37 -3.54
N VAL A 32 11.98 14.04 -3.60
CA VAL A 32 12.33 13.27 -4.82
C VAL A 32 11.21 12.34 -5.26
N HIS A 33 10.21 12.07 -4.41
CA HIS A 33 9.12 11.15 -4.70
C HIS A 33 7.88 11.89 -5.20
N SER A 34 7.11 11.24 -6.08
CA SER A 34 5.75 11.64 -6.43
C SER A 34 4.79 10.75 -5.65
N ILE A 35 3.88 11.37 -4.88
CA ILE A 35 2.97 10.63 -4.00
C ILE A 35 1.54 10.72 -4.53
N THR A 36 0.94 9.56 -4.75
CA THR A 36 -0.50 9.39 -4.99
C THR A 36 -1.13 8.76 -3.76
N VAL A 37 -2.25 9.31 -3.30
CA VAL A 37 -3.08 8.72 -2.26
C VAL A 37 -4.36 8.20 -2.88
N VAL A 38 -4.68 6.94 -2.62
CA VAL A 38 -6.00 6.37 -2.93
C VAL A 38 -6.79 6.26 -1.64
N GLN A 39 -7.93 6.94 -1.58
CA GLN A 39 -8.78 7.00 -0.40
C GLN A 39 -10.24 6.69 -0.76
N ARG A 40 -11.07 6.47 0.26
CA ARG A 40 -12.50 6.26 0.08
C ARG A 40 -13.20 7.54 -0.41
N LEU A 41 -14.34 7.40 -1.08
CA LEU A 41 -15.12 8.52 -1.63
C LEU A 41 -15.49 9.56 -0.57
N GLU A 42 -15.88 9.11 0.62
CA GLU A 42 -16.31 9.92 1.75
C GLU A 42 -15.15 10.45 2.63
N ALA A 43 -13.90 10.26 2.21
CA ALA A 43 -12.75 10.68 2.99
C ALA A 43 -12.65 12.21 3.12
N THR A 44 -12.60 12.69 4.36
CA THR A 44 -12.45 14.14 4.69
C THR A 44 -11.00 14.57 4.91
N SER A 45 -10.06 13.63 4.81
CA SER A 45 -8.64 13.86 5.05
C SER A 45 -8.06 14.86 4.05
N LYS A 46 -7.16 15.73 4.52
CA LYS A 46 -6.49 16.73 3.71
C LYS A 46 -5.02 16.39 3.58
N PHE A 47 -4.49 16.58 2.38
CA PHE A 47 -3.08 16.41 2.06
C PHE A 47 -2.55 17.72 1.45
N PRO A 48 -1.23 17.98 1.53
CA PRO A 48 -0.61 19.08 0.80
C PRO A 48 -0.92 19.03 -0.70
N SER A 49 -0.90 20.17 -1.39
CA SER A 49 -1.27 20.28 -2.82
C SER A 49 -0.38 19.48 -3.78
N GLU A 50 0.83 19.10 -3.34
CA GLU A 50 1.76 18.25 -4.09
C GLU A 50 1.38 16.77 -4.10
N VAL A 51 0.43 16.35 -3.24
CA VAL A 51 -0.09 14.96 -3.21
C VAL A 51 -1.24 14.82 -4.20
N ILE A 52 -1.12 13.85 -5.11
CA ILE A 52 -2.20 13.49 -6.02
C ILE A 52 -3.22 12.65 -5.25
N ILE A 53 -4.51 13.00 -5.33
CA ILE A 53 -5.57 12.29 -4.63
C ILE A 53 -6.46 11.57 -5.65
N GLN A 54 -6.71 10.29 -5.42
CA GLN A 54 -7.74 9.52 -6.10
C GLN A 54 -8.73 8.98 -5.07
N SER A 55 -10.02 9.15 -5.32
CA SER A 55 -11.09 8.71 -4.43
C SER A 55 -11.95 7.66 -5.11
N GLY A 56 -12.30 6.60 -4.38
CA GLY A 56 -13.05 5.48 -4.94
C GLY A 56 -13.37 4.38 -3.93
N ASP A 57 -14.00 3.31 -4.41
CA ASP A 57 -14.07 2.06 -3.66
C ASP A 57 -12.69 1.39 -3.67
N LEU A 58 -12.16 1.11 -2.48
CA LEU A 58 -10.86 0.49 -2.29
C LEU A 58 -10.87 -1.03 -2.51
N GLN A 59 -12.03 -1.60 -2.86
CA GLN A 59 -12.17 -3.00 -3.26
C GLN A 59 -12.42 -3.15 -4.77
N ASP A 60 -12.63 -2.04 -5.50
CA ASP A 60 -12.77 -2.04 -6.96
C ASP A 60 -11.39 -2.17 -7.64
N GLU A 61 -11.07 -3.39 -8.07
CA GLU A 61 -9.81 -3.70 -8.76
C GLU A 61 -9.59 -2.84 -10.01
N SER A 62 -10.64 -2.48 -10.76
CA SER A 62 -10.50 -1.68 -11.98
C SER A 62 -10.14 -0.23 -11.67
N LEU A 63 -10.75 0.34 -10.63
CA LEU A 63 -10.38 1.66 -10.12
C LEU A 63 -8.94 1.67 -9.59
N LEU A 64 -8.57 0.65 -8.80
CA LEU A 64 -7.22 0.52 -8.28
C LEU A 64 -6.18 0.34 -9.40
N ALA A 65 -6.47 -0.47 -10.41
CA ALA A 65 -5.58 -0.65 -11.56
C ALA A 65 -5.32 0.68 -12.28
N LYS A 66 -6.38 1.48 -12.49
CA LYS A 66 -6.25 2.83 -13.05
C LYS A 66 -5.41 3.75 -12.16
N ALA A 67 -5.56 3.66 -10.84
CA ALA A 67 -4.77 4.43 -9.89
C ALA A 67 -3.29 4.04 -9.86
N PHE A 68 -3.01 2.77 -10.09
CA PHE A 68 -1.69 2.18 -10.02
C PHE A 68 -0.92 2.29 -11.34
N GLN A 69 -1.60 2.57 -12.46
CA GLN A 69 -0.97 2.71 -13.76
C GLN A 69 0.23 3.68 -13.74
N GLY A 70 1.42 3.15 -14.08
CA GLY A 70 2.66 3.93 -14.14
C GLY A 70 3.26 4.31 -12.78
N GLN A 71 2.75 3.76 -11.67
CA GLN A 71 3.39 3.80 -10.35
C GLN A 71 4.49 2.72 -10.26
N GLU A 72 5.43 2.91 -9.34
CA GLU A 72 6.55 1.98 -9.12
C GLU A 72 6.42 1.20 -7.82
N VAL A 73 5.69 1.75 -6.85
CA VAL A 73 5.53 1.15 -5.51
C VAL A 73 4.09 1.36 -5.05
N VAL A 74 3.45 0.28 -4.61
CA VAL A 74 2.15 0.32 -3.91
C VAL A 74 2.39 0.09 -2.42
N VAL A 75 1.90 0.99 -1.56
CA VAL A 75 2.01 0.89 -0.11
C VAL A 75 0.64 0.71 0.51
N LEU A 76 0.44 -0.37 1.25
CA LEU A 76 -0.86 -0.76 1.79
C LEU A 76 -0.89 -0.55 3.32
N MET A 77 -1.66 0.43 3.77
CA MET A 77 -1.94 0.69 5.19
C MET A 77 -3.46 0.76 5.47
N PRO A 78 -4.29 -0.17 4.96
CA PRO A 78 -5.74 -0.13 5.13
C PRO A 78 -6.15 -0.25 6.62
N PRO A 79 -7.36 0.19 6.97
CA PRO A 79 -7.89 0.02 8.33
C PRO A 79 -8.14 -1.47 8.64
N LEU A 80 -7.94 -1.87 9.90
CA LEU A 80 -8.06 -3.26 10.36
C LEU A 80 -9.34 -3.99 9.90
N PRO A 81 -10.55 -3.40 9.98
CA PRO A 81 -11.79 -4.10 9.60
C PRO A 81 -11.84 -4.54 8.12
N HIS A 82 -11.07 -3.90 7.24
CA HIS A 82 -11.05 -4.19 5.80
C HIS A 82 -9.63 -4.50 5.31
N MET A 83 -8.75 -4.91 6.23
CA MET A 83 -7.32 -5.06 5.95
C MET A 83 -7.08 -6.13 4.88
N ILE A 84 -7.87 -7.19 4.84
CA ILE A 84 -7.66 -8.30 3.91
C ILE A 84 -8.29 -8.00 2.55
N SER A 85 -9.58 -7.70 2.51
CA SER A 85 -10.29 -7.49 1.24
C SER A 85 -9.72 -6.35 0.40
N ILE A 86 -9.32 -5.23 1.03
CA ILE A 86 -8.66 -4.13 0.32
C ILE A 86 -7.30 -4.56 -0.23
N GLN A 87 -6.52 -5.32 0.53
CA GLN A 87 -5.21 -5.79 0.07
C GLN A 87 -5.34 -6.79 -1.07
N GLU A 88 -6.30 -7.72 -1.03
CA GLU A 88 -6.53 -8.66 -2.13
C GLU A 88 -6.82 -7.93 -3.44
N SER A 89 -7.77 -6.98 -3.44
CA SER A 89 -8.08 -6.17 -4.62
C SER A 89 -6.87 -5.35 -5.07
N ALA A 90 -6.13 -4.73 -4.14
CA ALA A 90 -4.97 -3.93 -4.48
C ALA A 90 -3.82 -4.76 -5.04
N VAL A 91 -3.56 -5.95 -4.50
CA VAL A 91 -2.51 -6.85 -4.98
C VAL A 91 -2.83 -7.34 -6.38
N ARG A 92 -4.07 -7.75 -6.66
CA ARG A 92 -4.51 -8.15 -8.01
C ARG A 92 -4.41 -7.00 -9.00
N ALA A 93 -4.87 -5.82 -8.63
CA ALA A 93 -4.77 -4.62 -9.45
C ALA A 93 -3.31 -4.25 -9.77
N ALA A 94 -2.43 -4.32 -8.76
CA ALA A 94 -1.01 -4.02 -8.90
C ALA A 94 -0.31 -5.02 -9.84
N ALA A 95 -0.58 -6.32 -9.67
CA ALA A 95 -0.07 -7.36 -10.56
C ALA A 95 -0.53 -7.14 -12.01
N LYS A 96 -1.82 -6.84 -12.20
CA LYS A 96 -2.44 -6.62 -13.51
C LYS A 96 -1.79 -5.49 -14.32
N VAL A 97 -1.34 -4.42 -13.65
CA VAL A 97 -0.68 -3.27 -14.31
C VAL A 97 0.85 -3.32 -14.24
N GLY A 98 1.42 -4.43 -13.74
CA GLY A 98 2.86 -4.65 -13.71
C GLY A 98 3.60 -3.78 -12.70
N ILE A 99 3.03 -3.55 -11.51
CA ILE A 99 3.72 -2.84 -10.43
C ILE A 99 4.96 -3.65 -9.98
N PRO A 100 6.15 -3.01 -9.91
CA PRO A 100 7.36 -3.71 -9.48
C PRO A 100 7.37 -4.15 -8.00
N TYR A 101 6.85 -3.30 -7.10
CA TYR A 101 6.94 -3.54 -5.65
C TYR A 101 5.62 -3.24 -4.93
N ILE A 102 5.21 -4.16 -4.07
CA ILE A 102 4.11 -3.99 -3.13
C ILE A 102 4.66 -4.05 -1.70
N LEU A 103 4.36 -3.05 -0.88
CA LEU A 103 4.61 -3.06 0.55
C LEU A 103 3.28 -3.37 1.27
N PRO A 104 3.03 -4.63 1.69
CA PRO A 104 1.80 -5.02 2.35
C PRO A 104 1.69 -4.44 3.77
N ALA A 105 0.52 -4.57 4.37
CA ALA A 105 0.16 -4.04 5.68
C ALA A 105 0.83 -4.82 6.83
N GLU A 106 2.14 -4.64 7.00
CA GLU A 106 2.92 -5.46 7.93
C GLU A 106 3.22 -4.78 9.26
N TYR A 107 3.45 -3.46 9.26
CA TYR A 107 3.89 -2.53 10.32
C TYR A 107 3.63 -2.90 11.80
N GLY A 108 4.14 -4.04 12.26
CA GLY A 108 3.77 -4.71 13.50
C GLY A 108 4.49 -6.05 13.65
N PRO A 109 3.89 -7.06 14.30
CA PRO A 109 4.54 -8.35 14.53
C PRO A 109 4.87 -9.08 13.22
N ASP A 110 6.00 -9.77 13.22
CA ASP A 110 6.48 -10.59 12.10
C ASP A 110 5.49 -11.76 11.83
N PRO A 111 4.91 -11.85 10.61
CA PRO A 111 3.99 -12.93 10.24
C PRO A 111 4.68 -14.29 10.03
N PHE A 112 6.01 -14.39 10.24
CA PHE A 112 6.77 -15.64 10.19
C PHE A 112 7.20 -16.16 11.57
N ALA A 113 6.80 -15.49 12.66
CA ALA A 113 7.03 -15.98 14.01
C ALA A 113 6.12 -17.19 14.33
N HIS A 114 6.54 -18.39 13.91
CA HIS A 114 5.74 -19.63 13.83
C HIS A 114 4.70 -19.83 14.94
N ARG A 115 5.09 -19.81 16.22
CA ARG A 115 4.16 -20.04 17.34
C ARG A 115 3.11 -18.94 17.51
N LEU A 116 3.46 -17.69 17.22
CA LEU A 116 2.55 -16.56 17.35
C LEU A 116 1.52 -16.54 16.21
N VAL A 117 1.93 -16.97 15.02
CA VAL A 117 1.10 -17.00 13.81
C VAL A 117 0.01 -18.06 13.93
N GLU A 118 0.35 -19.25 14.43
CA GLU A 118 -0.61 -20.36 14.62
C GLU A 118 -1.78 -19.96 15.55
N GLN A 119 -1.54 -19.06 16.50
CA GLN A 119 -2.51 -18.65 17.51
C GLN A 119 -3.19 -17.31 17.21
N ASN A 120 -2.84 -16.64 16.10
CA ASN A 120 -3.32 -15.29 15.79
C ASN A 120 -3.86 -15.20 14.36
N GLN A 121 -5.19 -15.12 14.23
CA GLN A 121 -5.89 -15.04 12.95
C GLN A 121 -5.39 -13.88 12.08
N LEU A 122 -5.10 -12.72 12.67
CA LEU A 122 -4.62 -11.55 11.94
C LEU A 122 -3.27 -11.83 11.25
N LEU A 123 -2.37 -12.55 11.93
CA LEU A 123 -1.07 -12.90 11.36
C LEU A 123 -1.20 -13.96 10.26
N GLN A 124 -2.12 -14.92 10.42
CA GLN A 124 -2.44 -15.88 9.36
C GLN A 124 -2.96 -15.17 8.12
N ASP A 125 -3.82 -14.17 8.29
CA ASP A 125 -4.38 -13.43 7.16
C ASP A 125 -3.36 -12.52 6.47
N LYS A 126 -2.43 -11.91 7.23
CA LYS A 126 -1.26 -11.22 6.64
C LYS A 126 -0.39 -12.17 5.82
N LYS A 127 -0.15 -13.39 6.31
CA LYS A 127 0.60 -14.42 5.58
C LYS A 127 -0.06 -14.75 4.24
N LYS A 128 -1.39 -14.89 4.19
CA LYS A 128 -2.13 -15.14 2.93
C LYS A 128 -1.92 -14.02 1.90
N ILE A 129 -1.84 -12.75 2.34
CA ILE A 129 -1.56 -11.63 1.44
C ILE A 129 -0.14 -11.75 0.84
N ARG A 130 0.87 -12.13 1.62
CA ARG A 130 2.22 -12.37 1.11
C ARG A 130 2.27 -13.54 0.12
N GLU A 131 1.56 -14.62 0.43
CA GLU A 131 1.42 -15.77 -0.47
C GLU A 131 0.80 -15.33 -1.81
N LEU A 132 -0.29 -14.56 -1.78
CA LEU A 132 -0.92 -14.01 -2.98
C LEU A 132 0.03 -13.12 -3.79
N ILE A 133 0.81 -12.25 -3.14
CA ILE A 133 1.80 -11.40 -3.83
C ILE A 133 2.85 -12.26 -4.56
N SER A 134 3.36 -13.30 -3.88
CA SER A 134 4.33 -14.23 -4.43
C SER A 134 3.75 -15.05 -5.60
N GLU A 135 2.52 -15.54 -5.48
CA GLU A 135 1.83 -16.31 -6.53
C GLU A 135 1.63 -15.49 -7.80
N LEU A 136 1.38 -14.19 -7.66
CA LEU A 136 1.21 -13.27 -8.78
C LEU A 136 2.52 -12.72 -9.35
N GLY A 137 3.68 -13.18 -8.83
CA GLY A 137 5.00 -12.83 -9.34
C GLY A 137 5.42 -11.38 -9.07
N VAL A 138 4.86 -10.74 -8.04
CA VAL A 138 5.21 -9.36 -7.65
C VAL A 138 6.14 -9.39 -6.42
N ALA A 139 7.07 -8.44 -6.30
CA ALA A 139 7.99 -8.36 -5.15
C ALA A 139 7.33 -7.71 -3.92
N SER A 140 7.62 -8.22 -2.71
CA SER A 140 7.16 -7.68 -1.40
C SER A 140 8.02 -8.07 -0.19
#